data_AF-A0A4Q1SGU1-F1
#
_entry.id   AF-A0A4Q1SGU1-F1
#
_cell.length_a   1.000
_cell.length_b   1.000
_cell.length_c   1.000
_cell.angle_alpha   90.00
_cell.angle_beta   90.00
_cell.angle_gamma   90.00
#
_symmetry.space_group_name_H-M   'P 1'
#
loop_
_entity.id
_entity.type
_entity.pdbx_description
1 polymer ?
#
loop_
_entity_poly.entity_id
_entity_poly.type
_entity_poly.pdbx_seq_one_letter_code
_entity_poly.pdbx_strand_id
1 'polypeptide(L)'
;MRASIEGYFFIRMLDDVMDGHSVPAASLPAMHLFSLRFHSAYHSLFPADSPFWAVFADALVCTAEAESADTLLTSIEEEQFLAISARKSAAALIPVAAVCYRYGRVDALPAWRALLDAFAPWHQMHDDLLDWSEDLASGRCTWLLSEAERRKAHGETVAVWIGRTGLRWAADRMAEWMDRLHCIAGELGSPEVMAYLERRDGLFRRQIEARIQLAVLCEPMLAIAHS
;
A
#
# COMPACT_ATOMS: atom_id res chain seq x y z
N MET A 1 5.64 14.86 -12.66
CA MET A 1 4.63 15.21 -11.64
C MET A 1 3.20 15.10 -12.16
N ARG A 2 2.80 15.82 -13.23
CA ARG A 2 1.42 15.72 -13.76
C ARG A 2 1.01 14.29 -14.17
N ALA A 3 1.87 13.57 -14.89
CA ALA A 3 1.57 12.19 -15.30
C ALA A 3 1.22 11.28 -14.10
N SER A 4 2.06 11.28 -13.06
CA SER A 4 1.85 10.48 -11.84
C SER A 4 0.53 10.80 -11.14
N ILE A 5 0.09 12.07 -11.16
CA ILE A 5 -1.20 12.48 -10.58
C ILE A 5 -2.37 11.92 -11.39
N GLU A 6 -2.30 11.99 -12.73
CA GLU A 6 -3.36 11.46 -13.60
C GLU A 6 -3.42 9.92 -13.48
N GLY A 7 -2.27 9.24 -13.38
CA GLY A 7 -2.20 7.80 -13.11
C GLY A 7 -2.77 7.43 -11.74
N TYR A 8 -2.45 8.18 -10.70
CA TYR A 8 -3.01 8.00 -9.35
C TYR A 8 -4.54 8.13 -9.36
N PHE A 9 -5.10 9.16 -9.99
CA PHE A 9 -6.56 9.31 -10.06
C PHE A 9 -7.24 8.21 -10.86
N PHE A 10 -6.60 7.70 -11.92
CA PHE A 10 -7.11 6.55 -12.65
C PHE A 10 -7.21 5.31 -11.76
N ILE A 11 -6.13 4.98 -11.04
CA ILE A 11 -6.08 3.83 -10.13
C ILE A 11 -7.10 4.01 -9.00
N ARG A 12 -7.07 5.14 -8.28
CA ARG A 12 -7.97 5.42 -7.15
C ARG A 12 -9.45 5.30 -7.53
N MET A 13 -9.84 5.79 -8.70
CA MET A 13 -11.22 5.66 -9.18
C MET A 13 -11.60 4.23 -9.57
N LEU A 14 -10.64 3.46 -10.11
CA LEU A 14 -10.85 2.05 -10.39
C LEU A 14 -11.05 1.28 -9.08
N ASP A 15 -10.20 1.53 -8.09
CA ASP A 15 -10.29 0.92 -6.75
C ASP A 15 -11.63 1.23 -6.10
N ASP A 16 -12.08 2.50 -6.12
CA ASP A 16 -13.40 2.87 -5.58
C ASP A 16 -14.55 2.05 -6.19
N VAL A 17 -14.48 1.78 -7.50
CA VAL A 17 -15.50 0.96 -8.18
C VAL A 17 -15.37 -0.51 -7.79
N MET A 18 -14.14 -1.03 -7.72
CA MET A 18 -13.88 -2.43 -7.36
C MET A 18 -14.25 -2.74 -5.91
N ASP A 19 -14.02 -1.80 -5.00
CA ASP A 19 -14.36 -1.89 -3.58
C ASP A 19 -15.85 -1.67 -3.30
N GLY A 20 -16.64 -1.35 -4.33
CA GLY A 20 -18.07 -1.10 -4.19
C GLY A 20 -18.40 0.22 -3.50
N HIS A 21 -17.47 1.18 -3.45
CA HIS A 21 -17.75 2.52 -2.94
C HIS A 21 -18.76 3.25 -3.83
N SER A 22 -19.50 4.19 -3.24
CA SER A 22 -20.48 4.98 -3.98
C SER A 22 -19.78 5.99 -4.88
N VAL A 23 -19.62 5.64 -6.15
CA VAL A 23 -19.07 6.50 -7.20
C VAL A 23 -20.19 7.03 -8.08
N PRO A 24 -20.32 8.36 -8.29
CA PRO A 24 -21.28 8.90 -9.24
C PRO A 24 -21.00 8.37 -10.65
N ALA A 25 -21.96 7.70 -11.31
CA ALA A 25 -21.75 7.14 -12.65
C ALA A 25 -21.25 8.17 -13.68
N ALA A 26 -21.60 9.44 -13.50
CA ALA A 26 -21.15 10.56 -14.33
C ALA A 26 -19.63 10.85 -14.24
N SER A 27 -18.93 10.37 -13.20
CA SER A 27 -17.48 10.52 -13.07
C SER A 27 -16.71 9.44 -13.83
N LEU A 28 -17.28 8.26 -14.09
CA LEU A 28 -16.59 7.13 -14.74
C LEU A 28 -15.93 7.49 -16.09
N PRO A 29 -16.53 8.30 -16.97
CA PRO A 29 -15.86 8.73 -18.20
C PRO A 29 -14.54 9.49 -17.96
N ALA A 30 -14.34 10.11 -16.80
CA ALA A 30 -13.09 10.78 -16.44
C ALA A 30 -11.91 9.80 -16.34
N MET A 31 -12.15 8.51 -16.07
CA MET A 31 -11.10 7.49 -16.06
C MET A 31 -10.40 7.38 -17.42
N HIS A 32 -11.15 7.49 -18.53
CA HIS A 32 -10.54 7.52 -19.87
C HIS A 32 -9.62 8.73 -20.07
N LEU A 33 -10.02 9.89 -19.54
CA LEU A 33 -9.21 11.10 -19.62
C LEU A 33 -7.92 10.98 -18.80
N PHE A 34 -8.01 10.45 -17.58
CA PHE A 34 -6.86 10.21 -16.71
C PHE A 34 -5.88 9.21 -17.31
N SER A 35 -6.39 8.07 -17.81
CA SER A 35 -5.58 7.09 -18.53
C SER A 35 -4.91 7.70 -19.76
N LEU A 36 -5.67 8.38 -20.64
CA LEU A 36 -5.11 8.99 -21.84
C LEU A 36 -3.99 9.99 -21.51
N ARG A 37 -4.19 10.84 -20.51
CA ARG A 37 -3.19 11.84 -20.09
C ARG A 37 -1.97 11.22 -19.44
N PHE A 38 -2.16 10.15 -18.66
CA PHE A 38 -1.08 9.35 -18.09
C PHE A 38 -0.18 8.79 -19.21
N HIS A 39 -0.77 8.10 -20.20
CA HIS A 39 -0.03 7.54 -21.34
C HIS A 39 0.61 8.61 -22.23
N SER A 40 -0.14 9.67 -22.57
CA SER A 40 0.33 10.72 -23.49
C SER A 40 1.58 11.42 -22.96
N ALA A 41 1.68 11.60 -21.64
CA ALA A 41 2.85 12.21 -21.03
C ALA A 41 4.13 11.40 -21.31
N TYR A 42 4.09 10.07 -21.24
CA TYR A 42 5.26 9.24 -21.53
C TYR A 42 5.53 9.12 -23.03
N HIS A 43 4.49 9.10 -23.87
CA HIS A 43 4.67 9.08 -25.33
C HIS A 43 5.38 10.33 -25.85
N SER A 44 5.21 11.48 -25.17
CA SER A 44 5.96 12.70 -25.51
C SER A 44 7.44 12.66 -25.10
N LEU A 45 7.83 11.73 -24.23
CA LEU A 45 9.18 11.64 -23.66
C LEU A 45 10.02 10.51 -24.28
N PHE A 46 9.37 9.44 -24.75
CA PHE A 46 10.05 8.24 -25.22
C PHE A 46 9.60 7.85 -26.63
N PRO A 47 10.54 7.55 -27.55
CA PRO A 47 10.20 6.99 -28.86
C PRO A 47 9.60 5.57 -28.71
N ALA A 48 8.90 5.10 -29.74
CA ALA A 48 8.16 3.84 -29.69
C ALA A 48 9.05 2.59 -29.47
N ASP A 49 10.32 2.65 -29.85
CA ASP A 49 11.32 1.60 -29.70
C ASP A 49 12.11 1.67 -28.38
N SER A 50 11.76 2.62 -27.50
CA SER A 50 12.41 2.76 -26.18
C SER A 50 12.18 1.54 -25.29
N PRO A 51 13.23 0.97 -24.64
CA PRO A 51 13.07 -0.12 -23.68
C PRO A 51 12.23 0.23 -22.44
N PHE A 52 12.00 1.53 -22.19
CA PHE A 52 11.07 2.00 -21.16
C PHE A 52 9.68 1.37 -21.29
N TRP A 53 9.20 1.14 -22.51
CA TRP A 53 7.85 0.61 -22.75
C TRP A 53 7.66 -0.81 -22.25
N ALA A 54 8.72 -1.62 -22.21
CA ALA A 54 8.66 -2.95 -21.60
C ALA A 54 8.40 -2.83 -20.08
N VAL A 55 9.18 -1.98 -19.38
CA VAL A 55 8.99 -1.73 -17.95
C VAL A 55 7.59 -1.16 -17.66
N PHE A 56 7.12 -0.25 -18.52
CA PHE A 56 5.79 0.34 -18.43
C PHE A 56 4.68 -0.72 -18.54
N ALA A 57 4.74 -1.56 -19.58
CA ALA A 57 3.75 -2.60 -19.81
C ALA A 57 3.76 -3.66 -18.69
N ASP A 58 4.95 -4.13 -18.32
CA ASP A 58 5.12 -5.14 -17.26
C ASP A 58 4.56 -4.63 -15.92
N ALA A 59 4.82 -3.37 -15.57
CA ALA A 59 4.30 -2.77 -14.34
C ALA A 59 2.76 -2.73 -14.33
N LEU A 60 2.13 -2.34 -15.45
CA LEU A 60 0.66 -2.32 -15.55
C LEU A 60 0.04 -3.71 -15.51
N VAL A 61 0.62 -4.68 -16.24
CA VAL A 61 0.16 -6.07 -16.21
C VAL A 61 0.28 -6.63 -14.80
N CYS A 62 1.41 -6.39 -14.13
CA CYS A 62 1.67 -6.88 -12.79
C CYS A 62 0.65 -6.34 -11.77
N THR A 63 0.36 -5.03 -11.80
CA THR A 63 -0.68 -4.42 -10.96
C THR A 63 -2.06 -5.00 -11.27
N ALA A 64 -2.45 -5.09 -12.54
CA ALA A 64 -3.78 -5.60 -12.93
C ALA A 64 -4.01 -7.07 -12.53
N GLU A 65 -3.00 -7.92 -12.70
CA GLU A 65 -3.04 -9.32 -12.26
C GLU A 65 -3.16 -9.43 -10.74
N ALA A 66 -2.42 -8.60 -9.99
CA ALA A 66 -2.43 -8.62 -8.53
C ALA A 66 -3.77 -8.16 -7.96
N GLU A 67 -4.36 -7.07 -8.48
CA GLU A 67 -5.69 -6.61 -8.06
C GLU A 67 -6.76 -7.67 -8.34
N SER A 68 -6.68 -8.35 -9.49
CA SER A 68 -7.65 -9.39 -9.83
C SER A 68 -7.55 -10.62 -8.91
N ALA A 69 -6.34 -11.05 -8.58
CA ALA A 69 -6.10 -12.24 -7.77
C ALA A 69 -6.46 -12.04 -6.28
N ASP A 70 -6.27 -10.82 -5.76
CA ASP A 70 -6.48 -10.50 -4.35
C ASP A 70 -7.94 -10.67 -3.90
N THR A 71 -8.89 -10.31 -4.77
CA THR A 71 -10.34 -10.40 -4.50
C THR A 71 -10.86 -11.82 -4.21
N LEU A 72 -10.05 -12.85 -4.49
CA LEU A 72 -10.43 -14.27 -4.33
C LEU A 72 -9.95 -14.88 -3.01
N LEU A 73 -9.14 -14.17 -2.23
CA LEU A 73 -8.54 -14.69 -1.00
C LEU A 73 -9.48 -14.55 0.19
N THR A 74 -9.62 -15.61 0.97
CA THR A 74 -10.45 -15.66 2.19
C THR A 74 -9.64 -15.70 3.48
N SER A 75 -8.33 -15.90 3.35
CA SER A 75 -7.32 -15.76 4.40
C SER A 75 -5.99 -15.46 3.72
N ILE A 76 -5.24 -14.51 4.25
CA ILE A 76 -3.96 -14.08 3.69
C ILE A 76 -2.86 -14.44 4.68
N GLU A 77 -1.84 -15.15 4.22
CA GLU A 77 -0.60 -15.39 4.97
C GLU A 77 0.42 -14.27 4.70
N GLU A 78 1.40 -14.10 5.59
CA GLU A 78 2.38 -13.00 5.49
C GLU A 78 3.15 -13.02 4.16
N GLU A 79 3.62 -14.18 3.71
CA GLU A 79 4.33 -14.30 2.43
C GLU A 79 3.46 -13.85 1.24
N GLN A 80 2.16 -14.19 1.27
CA GLN A 80 1.21 -13.79 0.24
C GLN A 80 0.97 -12.28 0.29
N PHE A 81 0.79 -11.72 1.48
CA PHE A 81 0.64 -10.28 1.68
C PHE A 81 1.83 -9.51 1.10
N LEU A 82 3.05 -9.87 1.48
CA LEU A 82 4.27 -9.23 1.00
C LEU A 82 4.36 -9.29 -0.55
N ALA A 83 4.06 -10.44 -1.14
CA ALA A 83 4.12 -10.63 -2.59
C ALA A 83 3.02 -9.84 -3.33
N ILE A 84 1.78 -9.85 -2.83
CA ILE A 84 0.65 -9.16 -3.46
C ILE A 84 0.82 -7.65 -3.36
N SER A 85 1.15 -7.10 -2.19
CA SER A 85 1.32 -5.66 -2.00
C SER A 85 2.41 -5.09 -2.93
N ALA A 86 3.54 -5.76 -3.06
CA ALA A 86 4.61 -5.36 -3.98
C ALA A 86 4.13 -5.32 -5.44
N ARG A 87 3.34 -6.32 -5.87
CA ARG A 87 2.81 -6.39 -7.23
C ARG A 87 1.72 -5.35 -7.50
N LYS A 88 0.81 -5.11 -6.55
CA LYS A 88 -0.22 -4.05 -6.65
C LYS A 88 0.43 -2.69 -6.87
N SER A 89 1.50 -2.41 -6.13
CA SER A 89 2.25 -1.15 -6.23
C SER A 89 3.23 -1.07 -7.41
N ALA A 90 3.30 -2.08 -8.30
CA ALA A 90 4.28 -2.11 -9.39
C ALA A 90 4.20 -0.90 -10.32
N ALA A 91 2.99 -0.35 -10.55
CA ALA A 91 2.78 0.87 -11.32
C ALA A 91 3.55 2.10 -10.78
N ALA A 92 3.92 2.12 -9.49
CA ALA A 92 4.76 3.17 -8.91
C ALA A 92 6.20 3.20 -9.49
N LEU A 93 6.65 2.08 -10.09
CA LEU A 93 7.94 2.01 -10.78
C LEU A 93 7.97 2.84 -12.05
N ILE A 94 6.82 3.03 -12.72
CA ILE A 94 6.73 3.70 -14.02
C ILE A 94 7.38 5.09 -14.02
N PRO A 95 7.02 6.03 -13.12
CA PRO A 95 7.66 7.34 -13.08
C PRO A 95 9.15 7.27 -12.73
N VAL A 96 9.57 6.30 -11.92
CA VAL A 96 10.99 6.11 -11.57
C VAL A 96 11.79 5.61 -12.77
N ALA A 97 11.27 4.60 -13.46
CA ALA A 97 11.83 4.10 -14.71
C ALA A 97 11.92 5.21 -15.75
N ALA A 98 10.90 6.05 -15.88
CA ALA A 98 10.93 7.19 -16.79
C ALA A 98 12.10 8.13 -16.47
N VAL A 99 12.34 8.47 -15.20
CA VAL A 99 13.51 9.27 -14.79
C VAL A 99 14.81 8.55 -15.13
N CYS A 100 14.94 7.27 -14.76
CA CYS A 100 16.13 6.46 -15.06
C CYS A 100 16.46 6.44 -16.56
N TYR A 101 15.49 6.14 -17.43
CA TYR A 101 15.70 6.13 -18.87
C TYR A 101 15.99 7.53 -19.43
N ARG A 102 15.27 8.56 -18.96
CA ARG A 102 15.42 9.94 -19.47
C ARG A 102 16.81 10.53 -19.21
N TYR A 103 17.42 10.14 -18.10
CA TYR A 103 18.73 10.64 -17.66
C TYR A 103 19.86 9.60 -17.77
N GLY A 104 19.62 8.46 -18.42
CA GLY A 104 20.65 7.43 -18.64
C GLY A 104 21.12 6.72 -17.37
N ARG A 105 20.29 6.69 -16.32
CA ARG A 105 20.56 6.05 -15.02
C ARG A 105 19.80 4.74 -14.84
N VAL A 106 19.78 3.91 -15.88
CA VAL A 106 19.09 2.61 -15.87
C VAL A 106 19.75 1.64 -14.88
N ASP A 107 21.03 1.84 -14.58
CA ASP A 107 21.78 1.15 -13.51
C ASP A 107 21.14 1.28 -12.13
N ALA A 108 20.44 2.40 -11.86
CA ALA A 108 19.79 2.65 -10.59
C ALA A 108 18.41 1.98 -10.47
N LEU A 109 17.83 1.52 -11.58
CA LEU A 109 16.46 1.00 -11.61
C LEU A 109 16.24 -0.22 -10.69
N PRO A 110 17.17 -1.20 -10.59
CA PRO A 110 17.02 -2.31 -9.65
C PRO A 110 16.97 -1.88 -8.18
N ALA A 111 17.77 -0.89 -7.78
CA ALA A 111 17.78 -0.38 -6.40
C ALA A 111 16.47 0.35 -6.07
N TRP A 112 15.96 1.15 -7.01
CA TRP A 112 14.65 1.79 -6.87
C TRP A 112 13.50 0.78 -6.82
N ARG A 113 13.58 -0.28 -7.63
CA ARG A 113 12.61 -1.38 -7.59
C ARG A 113 12.61 -2.04 -6.22
N ALA A 114 13.78 -2.36 -5.68
CA ALA A 114 13.91 -2.96 -4.36
C ALA A 114 13.32 -2.07 -3.25
N LEU A 115 13.52 -0.75 -3.32
CA LEU A 115 12.89 0.19 -2.39
C LEU A 115 11.37 0.15 -2.50
N LEU A 116 10.82 0.24 -3.71
CA LEU A 116 9.36 0.25 -3.93
C LEU A 116 8.72 -1.07 -3.49
N ASP A 117 9.32 -2.21 -3.83
CA ASP A 117 8.85 -3.53 -3.43
C ASP A 117 8.88 -3.69 -1.91
N ALA A 118 9.88 -3.14 -1.22
CA ALA A 118 9.94 -3.15 0.25
C ALA A 118 8.97 -2.14 0.90
N PHE A 119 8.68 -1.04 0.21
CA PHE A 119 7.81 0.02 0.74
C PHE A 119 6.33 -0.35 0.64
N ALA A 120 5.96 -1.08 -0.42
CA ALA A 120 4.58 -1.41 -0.70
C ALA A 120 3.86 -2.17 0.44
N PRO A 121 4.43 -3.22 1.06
CA PRO A 121 3.78 -3.90 2.18
C PRO A 121 3.65 -3.00 3.42
N TRP A 122 4.64 -2.12 3.68
CA TRP A 122 4.54 -1.15 4.76
C TRP A 122 3.39 -0.17 4.53
N HIS A 123 3.24 0.32 3.29
CA HIS A 123 2.15 1.22 2.93
C HIS A 123 0.79 0.52 3.01
N GLN A 124 0.66 -0.69 2.47
CA GLN A 124 -0.60 -1.45 2.52
C GLN A 124 -1.01 -1.73 3.98
N MET A 125 -0.07 -2.16 4.82
CA MET A 125 -0.36 -2.43 6.23
C MET A 125 -0.72 -1.17 6.99
N HIS A 126 -0.16 -0.02 6.61
CA HIS A 126 -0.56 1.27 7.17
C HIS A 126 -2.04 1.53 6.90
N ASP A 127 -2.49 1.35 5.66
CA ASP A 127 -3.88 1.56 5.25
C ASP A 127 -4.81 0.53 5.93
N ASP A 128 -4.49 -0.76 5.86
CA ASP A 128 -5.24 -1.85 6.53
C ASP A 128 -5.42 -1.58 8.04
N LEU A 129 -4.41 -1.01 8.70
CA LEU A 129 -4.45 -0.67 10.12
C LEU A 129 -5.28 0.58 10.42
N LEU A 130 -5.39 1.52 9.47
CA LEU A 130 -6.24 2.69 9.64
C LEU A 130 -7.71 2.35 9.45
N ASP A 131 -7.99 1.48 8.48
CA ASP A 131 -9.33 1.19 7.99
C ASP A 131 -9.89 -0.16 8.48
N TRP A 132 -9.16 -0.87 9.35
CA TRP A 132 -9.51 -2.23 9.83
C TRP A 132 -10.97 -2.40 10.26
N SER A 133 -11.57 -1.38 10.88
CA SER A 133 -12.95 -1.45 11.37
C SER A 133 -13.96 -1.41 10.22
N GLU A 134 -13.68 -0.63 9.18
CA GLU A 134 -14.49 -0.53 7.97
C GLU A 134 -14.33 -1.79 7.12
N ASP A 135 -13.10 -2.32 7.04
CA ASP A 135 -12.80 -3.58 6.36
C ASP A 135 -13.53 -4.76 7.01
N LEU A 136 -13.49 -4.83 8.34
CA LEU A 136 -14.21 -5.85 9.11
C LEU A 136 -15.73 -5.75 8.89
N ALA A 137 -16.29 -4.53 8.91
CA ALA A 137 -17.72 -4.30 8.68
C ALA A 137 -18.17 -4.66 7.26
N SER A 138 -17.28 -4.49 6.28
CA SER A 138 -17.52 -4.77 4.87
C SER A 138 -17.20 -6.21 4.47
N GLY A 139 -16.69 -7.02 5.41
CA GLY A 139 -16.27 -8.40 5.15
C GLY A 139 -15.03 -8.52 4.25
N ARG A 140 -14.21 -7.46 4.17
CA ARG A 140 -12.96 -7.48 3.41
C ARG A 140 -11.93 -8.36 4.12
N CYS A 141 -11.18 -9.13 3.33
CA CYS A 141 -10.12 -9.98 3.84
C CYS A 141 -8.78 -9.24 3.71
N THR A 142 -8.28 -8.68 4.81
CA THR A 142 -6.92 -8.12 4.88
C THR A 142 -5.99 -9.05 5.65
N TRP A 143 -4.67 -8.86 5.50
CA TRP A 143 -3.70 -9.64 6.26
C TRP A 143 -3.81 -9.38 7.76
N LEU A 144 -4.03 -8.11 8.17
CA LEU A 144 -4.27 -7.74 9.56
C LEU A 144 -5.48 -8.49 10.16
N LEU A 145 -6.60 -8.56 9.43
CA LEU A 145 -7.80 -9.26 9.90
C LEU A 145 -7.60 -10.78 9.91
N SER A 146 -6.84 -11.32 8.94
CA SER A 146 -6.46 -12.74 8.93
C SER A 146 -5.60 -13.10 10.16
N GLU A 147 -4.64 -12.24 10.53
CA GLU A 147 -3.83 -12.42 11.74
C GLU A 147 -4.66 -12.27 13.02
N ALA A 148 -5.62 -11.35 13.03
CA ALA A 148 -6.53 -11.19 14.15
C ALA A 148 -7.37 -12.45 14.39
N GLU A 149 -7.93 -13.03 13.33
CA GLU A 149 -8.67 -14.29 13.40
C GLU A 149 -7.79 -15.46 13.88
N ARG A 150 -6.55 -15.54 13.40
CA ARG A 150 -5.59 -16.57 13.84
C ARG A 150 -5.18 -16.44 15.32
N ARG A 151 -5.09 -15.22 15.83
CA ARG A 151 -4.46 -14.93 17.14
C ARG A 151 -5.43 -14.58 18.26
N LYS A 152 -6.69 -14.27 17.96
CA LYS A 152 -7.70 -14.00 18.99
C LYS A 152 -7.96 -15.23 19.85
N ALA A 153 -8.24 -15.01 21.13
CA ALA A 153 -8.62 -16.08 22.03
C ALA A 153 -10.00 -16.67 21.64
N HIS A 154 -10.28 -17.88 22.11
CA HIS A 154 -11.61 -18.48 21.92
C HIS A 154 -12.69 -17.61 22.56
N GLY A 155 -13.71 -17.23 21.79
CA GLY A 155 -14.78 -16.32 22.24
C GLY A 155 -14.43 -14.84 22.20
N GLU A 156 -13.18 -14.47 21.92
CA GLU A 156 -12.77 -13.09 21.67
C GLU A 156 -13.19 -12.66 20.25
N THR A 157 -13.63 -11.41 20.11
CA THR A 157 -13.90 -10.79 18.80
C THR A 157 -12.61 -10.18 18.23
N VAL A 158 -12.54 -10.03 16.91
CA VAL A 158 -11.40 -9.36 16.25
C VAL A 158 -11.15 -7.96 16.81
N ALA A 159 -12.21 -7.17 17.05
CA ALA A 159 -12.08 -5.83 17.60
C ALA A 159 -11.42 -5.81 18.99
N VAL A 160 -11.78 -6.77 19.86
CA VAL A 160 -11.17 -6.90 21.20
C VAL A 160 -9.69 -7.28 21.07
N TRP A 161 -9.36 -8.23 20.19
CA TRP A 161 -7.97 -8.60 19.94
C TRP A 161 -7.15 -7.43 19.39
N ILE A 162 -7.69 -6.66 18.43
CA ILE A 162 -7.02 -5.49 17.84
C ILE A 162 -6.69 -4.47 18.93
N GLY A 163 -7.67 -4.10 19.77
CA GLY A 163 -7.47 -3.13 20.85
C GLY A 163 -6.45 -3.61 21.90
N ARG A 164 -6.54 -4.88 22.30
CA ARG A 164 -5.68 -5.45 23.35
C ARG A 164 -4.23 -5.67 22.89
N THR A 165 -4.05 -6.20 21.68
CA THR A 165 -2.73 -6.67 21.19
C THR A 165 -2.45 -6.24 19.75
N GLY A 166 -3.44 -6.28 18.87
CA GLY A 166 -3.23 -6.12 17.42
C GLY A 166 -2.60 -4.79 17.02
N LEU A 167 -2.98 -3.66 17.64
CA LEU A 167 -2.37 -2.36 17.37
C LEU A 167 -0.86 -2.33 17.66
N ARG A 168 -0.45 -2.92 18.79
CA ARG A 168 0.98 -3.01 19.18
C ARG A 168 1.73 -3.99 18.29
N TRP A 169 1.13 -5.14 18.01
CA TRP A 169 1.70 -6.12 17.08
C TRP A 169 1.94 -5.53 15.69
N ALA A 170 0.96 -4.80 15.15
CA ALA A 170 1.08 -4.11 13.87
C ALA A 170 2.19 -3.04 13.88
N ALA A 171 2.27 -2.25 14.96
CA ALA A 171 3.34 -1.26 15.14
C ALA A 171 4.73 -1.93 15.13
N ASP A 172 4.90 -3.05 15.83
CA ASP A 172 6.16 -3.79 15.90
C ASP A 172 6.56 -4.39 14.54
N ARG A 173 5.58 -4.87 13.74
CA ARG A 173 5.84 -5.33 12.37
C ARG A 173 6.24 -4.19 11.43
N MET A 174 5.49 -3.09 11.48
CA MET A 174 5.76 -1.93 10.64
C MET A 174 7.10 -1.27 10.99
N ALA A 175 7.52 -1.30 12.25
CA ALA A 175 8.85 -0.84 12.66
C ALA A 175 9.97 -1.68 12.04
N GLU A 176 9.85 -3.03 12.08
CA GLU A 176 10.82 -3.93 11.44
C GLU A 176 10.95 -3.67 9.94
N TRP A 177 9.83 -3.48 9.25
CA TRP A 177 9.84 -3.17 7.82
C TRP A 177 10.41 -1.78 7.52
N MET A 178 10.16 -0.79 8.39
CA MET A 178 10.74 0.54 8.26
C MET A 178 12.27 0.53 8.47
N ASP A 179 12.78 -0.28 9.39
CA ASP A 179 14.22 -0.46 9.57
C ASP A 179 14.87 -1.04 8.30
N ARG A 180 14.22 -2.03 7.67
CA ARG A 180 14.66 -2.57 6.38
C ARG A 180 14.61 -1.49 5.27
N LEU A 181 13.59 -0.65 5.25
CA LEU A 181 13.48 0.45 4.30
C LEU A 181 14.60 1.47 4.46
N HIS A 182 14.97 1.83 5.70
CA HIS A 182 16.11 2.70 5.96
C HIS A 182 17.43 2.10 5.46
N CYS A 183 17.64 0.80 5.63
CA CYS A 183 18.82 0.11 5.07
C CYS A 183 18.87 0.22 3.53
N ILE A 184 17.77 -0.09 2.85
CA ILE A 184 17.68 -0.03 1.37
C ILE A 184 17.84 1.42 0.88
N ALA A 185 17.22 2.38 1.54
CA ALA A 185 17.34 3.80 1.20
C ALA A 185 18.78 4.33 1.42
N GLY A 186 19.50 3.79 2.41
CA GLY A 186 20.92 4.06 2.62
C GLY A 186 21.78 3.64 1.41
N GLU A 187 21.48 2.49 0.80
CA GLU A 187 22.18 1.99 -0.40
C GLU A 187 21.89 2.85 -1.64
N LEU A 188 20.70 3.44 -1.73
CA LEU A 188 20.34 4.38 -2.79
C LEU A 188 21.10 5.71 -2.70
N GLY A 189 21.61 6.06 -1.51
CA GLY A 189 22.35 7.30 -1.28
C GLY A 189 21.54 8.57 -1.54
N SER A 190 20.20 8.53 -1.40
CA SER A 190 19.32 9.70 -1.55
C SER A 190 18.88 10.23 -0.18
N PRO A 191 19.40 11.41 0.24
CA PRO A 191 18.95 12.07 1.47
C PRO A 191 17.45 12.38 1.47
N GLU A 192 16.86 12.64 0.31
CA GLU A 192 15.44 12.96 0.16
C GLU A 192 14.56 11.75 0.47
N VAL A 193 14.95 10.55 0.01
CA VAL A 193 14.25 9.30 0.35
C VAL A 193 14.35 9.04 1.84
N MET A 194 15.54 9.18 2.43
CA MET A 194 15.73 9.02 3.88
C MET A 194 14.83 9.98 4.66
N ALA A 195 14.84 11.28 4.32
CA ALA A 195 14.00 12.28 4.99
C ALA A 195 12.49 12.03 4.79
N TYR A 196 12.09 11.44 3.67
CA TYR A 196 10.71 11.01 3.42
C TYR A 196 10.30 9.86 4.35
N LEU A 197 11.14 8.83 4.46
CA LEU A 197 10.90 7.66 5.32
C LEU A 197 10.84 8.06 6.80
N GLU A 198 11.79 8.86 7.28
CA GLU A 198 11.80 9.37 8.66
C GLU A 198 10.52 10.16 8.99
N ARG A 199 10.05 10.98 8.04
CA ARG A 199 8.80 11.73 8.21
C ARG A 199 7.59 10.81 8.27
N ARG A 200 7.53 9.80 7.40
CA ARG A 200 6.43 8.82 7.36
C ARG A 200 6.40 8.00 8.64
N ASP A 201 7.55 7.48 9.08
CA ASP A 201 7.68 6.74 10.34
C ASP A 201 7.27 7.59 11.54
N GLY A 202 7.77 8.83 11.63
CA GLY A 202 7.41 9.74 12.72
C GLY A 202 5.91 10.08 12.76
N LEU A 203 5.25 10.24 11.60
CA LEU A 203 3.80 10.43 11.53
C LEU A 203 3.04 9.18 11.98
N PHE A 204 3.44 8.01 11.48
CA PHE A 204 2.86 6.73 11.83
C PHE A 204 2.95 6.45 13.34
N ARG A 205 4.15 6.58 13.93
CA ARG A 205 4.38 6.36 15.37
C ARG A 205 3.48 7.22 16.25
N ARG A 206 3.30 8.50 15.90
CA ARG A 206 2.39 9.39 16.64
C ARG A 206 0.93 8.93 16.53
N GLN A 207 0.51 8.53 15.34
CA GLN A 207 -0.86 8.09 15.09
C GLN A 207 -1.17 6.78 15.82
N ILE A 208 -0.27 5.80 15.75
CA ILE A 208 -0.49 4.49 16.37
C ILE A 208 -0.38 4.55 17.90
N GLU A 209 0.54 5.36 18.45
CA GLU A 209 0.64 5.57 19.90
C GLU A 209 -0.66 6.16 20.45
N ALA A 210 -1.23 7.17 19.79
CA ALA A 210 -2.51 7.75 20.19
C ALA A 210 -3.64 6.70 20.17
N ARG A 211 -3.68 5.82 19.16
CA ARG A 211 -4.66 4.72 19.08
C ARG A 211 -4.45 3.67 20.17
N ILE A 212 -3.20 3.30 20.48
CA ILE A 212 -2.86 2.37 21.56
C ILE A 212 -3.29 2.95 22.92
N GLN A 213 -3.00 4.23 23.18
CA GLN A 213 -3.41 4.88 24.43
C GLN A 213 -4.93 4.93 24.58
N LEU A 214 -5.66 5.25 23.52
CA LEU A 214 -7.12 5.19 23.52
C LEU A 214 -7.64 3.77 23.80
N ALA A 215 -7.05 2.74 23.19
CA ALA A 215 -7.44 1.35 23.42
C ALA A 215 -7.25 0.93 24.88
N VAL A 216 -6.13 1.30 25.50
CA VAL A 216 -5.85 1.04 26.93
C VAL A 216 -6.87 1.74 27.84
N LEU A 217 -7.25 2.98 27.54
CA LEU A 217 -8.26 3.71 28.32
C LEU A 217 -9.66 3.06 28.22
N CYS A 218 -9.96 2.40 27.10
CA CYS A 218 -11.23 1.71 26.89
C CYS A 218 -11.27 0.28 27.44
N GLU A 219 -10.13 -0.32 27.80
CA GLU A 219 -10.02 -1.70 28.27
C GLU A 219 -10.93 -2.03 29.49
N PRO A 220 -11.06 -1.17 30.51
CA PRO A 220 -11.97 -1.42 31.63
C PRO A 220 -13.46 -1.45 31.23
N MET A 221 -13.83 -0.72 30.18
CA MET A 221 -15.22 -0.68 29.69
C MET A 221 -15.58 -1.97 28.95
N LEU A 222 -14.62 -2.57 28.25
CA LEU A 222 -14.80 -3.85 27.56
C LEU A 222 -14.90 -5.02 28.55
N ALA A 223 -14.18 -4.95 29.68
CA ALA A 223 -14.25 -5.98 30.72
C ALA A 223 -15.65 -6.09 31.39
N ILE A 224 -16.39 -4.98 31.49
CA ILE A 224 -17.74 -4.93 32.09
C ILE A 224 -18.82 -5.45 31.12
N ALA A 225 -18.59 -5.36 29.81
CA ALA A 225 -19.56 -5.81 28.80
C ALA A 225 -19.58 -7.35 28.60
N HIS A 226 -18.57 -8.05 29.12
CA HIS A 226 -18.41 -9.50 29.00
C HIS A 226 -18.57 -10.27 30.33
N SER A 227 -18.92 -9.57 31.42
CA SER A 227 -19.24 -10.12 32.75
C SER A 227 -20.74 -10.08 33.02
#